data_AF-A0A7X7QYM4-F1
#
_entry.id   AF-A0A7X7QYM4-F1
#
_cell.length_a   1.000
_cell.length_b   1.000
_cell.length_c   1.000
_cell.angle_alpha   90.00
_cell.angle_beta   90.00
_cell.angle_gamma   90.00
#
_symmetry.space_group_name_H-M   'P 1'
#
loop_
_entity.id
_entity.type
_entity.pdbx_description
1 polymer ?
#
loop_
_entity_poly.entity_id
_entity_poly.type
_entity_poly.pdbx_seq_one_letter_code
_entity_poly.pdbx_strand_id
1 'polypeptide(L)' 'MSLKQKQMAEKFFLAVGRHSVLIAFSVMFSFPFIWMVATSAKVDREMFSDERAVLPRAPHPRMASPYIDRRAFHAAELPG' A
#
# COMPACT_ATOMS: atom_id res chain seq x y z
N MET A 1 -26.10 9.26 -41.82
CA MET A 1 -24.81 9.22 -41.11
C MET A 1 -23.75 8.67 -42.06
N SER A 2 -22.66 9.42 -42.31
CA SER A 2 -21.69 9.11 -43.37
C SER A 2 -20.84 7.87 -43.04
N LEU A 3 -20.55 7.01 -44.02
CA LEU A 3 -19.68 5.83 -43.89
C LEU A 3 -18.30 6.19 -43.29
N LYS A 4 -17.75 7.34 -43.68
CA LYS A 4 -16.51 7.89 -43.11
C LYS A 4 -16.60 8.13 -41.61
N GLN A 5 -17.78 8.54 -41.13
CA GLN A 5 -18.02 8.88 -39.73
C GLN A 5 -18.06 7.62 -38.86
N LYS A 6 -18.67 6.54 -39.36
CA LYS A 6 -18.65 5.22 -38.70
C LYS A 6 -17.23 4.66 -38.61
N GLN A 7 -16.47 4.73 -39.70
CA GLN A 7 -15.07 4.27 -39.73
C GLN A 7 -14.16 5.07 -38.80
N MET A 8 -14.37 6.38 -38.68
CA MET A 8 -13.63 7.22 -37.74
C MET A 8 -13.94 6.85 -36.28
N ALA A 9 -15.22 6.63 -35.97
CA ALA A 9 -15.67 6.23 -34.63
C ALA A 9 -15.11 4.86 -34.23
N GLU A 10 -15.11 3.87 -35.12
CA GLU A 10 -14.53 2.54 -34.85
C GLU A 10 -13.03 2.62 -34.59
N LYS A 11 -12.28 3.34 -35.44
CA LYS A 11 -10.83 3.52 -35.25
C LYS A 11 -10.51 4.22 -33.94
N PHE A 12 -11.32 5.22 -33.59
CA PHE A 12 -11.19 5.92 -32.31
C PHE A 12 -11.48 4.99 -31.12
N PHE A 13 -12.55 4.21 -31.19
CA PHE A 13 -12.92 3.27 -30.13
C PHE A 13 -11.86 2.20 -29.91
N LEU A 14 -11.29 1.67 -30.99
CA LEU A 14 -10.18 0.70 -30.93
C LEU A 14 -8.90 1.35 -30.38
N ALA A 15 -8.60 2.58 -30.77
CA ALA A 15 -7.45 3.31 -30.29
C ALA A 15 -7.53 3.60 -28.78
N VAL A 16 -8.69 4.07 -28.32
CA VAL A 16 -8.93 4.34 -26.89
C VAL A 16 -9.00 3.03 -26.11
N GLY A 17 -9.78 2.06 -26.58
CA GLY A 17 -9.99 0.78 -25.91
C GLY A 17 -8.68 0.03 -25.61
N ARG A 18 -7.72 0.02 -26.54
CA ARG A 18 -6.41 -0.60 -26.31
C ARG A 18 -5.67 0.02 -25.12
N HIS A 19 -5.58 1.34 -25.08
CA HIS A 19 -4.86 2.02 -24.00
C HIS A 19 -5.61 1.91 -22.68
N SER A 20 -6.94 2.00 -22.70
CA SER A 20 -7.76 1.83 -21.50
C SER A 20 -7.58 0.45 -20.85
N VAL A 21 -7.55 -0.62 -21.64
CA VAL A 21 -7.31 -1.98 -21.15
C VAL A 21 -5.91 -2.10 -20.53
N LEU A 22 -4.88 -1.59 -21.21
CA LEU A 22 -3.51 -1.61 -20.69
C LEU A 22 -3.38 -0.86 -19.35
N ILE A 23 -4.00 0.33 -19.25
CA ILE A 23 -4.00 1.13 -18.02
C ILE A 23 -4.75 0.40 -16.90
N ALA A 24 -5.93 -0.16 -17.18
CA ALA A 24 -6.72 -0.88 -16.19
C ALA A 24 -5.95 -2.09 -15.61
N PHE A 25 -5.34 -2.90 -16.47
CA PHE A 25 -4.52 -4.01 -16.03
C PHE A 25 -3.27 -3.54 -15.27
N SER A 26 -2.61 -2.47 -15.72
CA SER A 26 -1.47 -1.90 -15.00
C SER A 26 -1.86 -1.49 -13.58
N VAL A 27 -2.96 -0.77 -13.39
CA VAL A 27 -3.44 -0.35 -12.06
C VAL A 27 -3.79 -1.56 -11.20
N MET A 28 -4.52 -2.54 -11.75
CA MET A 28 -4.91 -3.75 -11.03
C MET A 28 -3.69 -4.56 -10.56
N PHE A 29 -2.67 -4.70 -11.41
CA PHE A 29 -1.43 -5.39 -11.04
C PHE A 29 -0.54 -4.59 -10.07
N SER A 30 -0.55 -3.26 -10.14
CA SER A 30 0.18 -2.42 -9.18
C SER A 30 -0.47 -2.37 -7.80
N PHE A 31 -1.77 -2.63 -7.68
CA PHE A 31 -2.51 -2.58 -6.42
C PHE A 31 -1.85 -3.33 -5.24
N PRO A 32 -1.48 -4.63 -5.35
CA PRO A 32 -0.85 -5.36 -4.25
C PRO A 32 0.51 -4.77 -3.84
N PHE A 33 1.27 -4.20 -4.78
CA PHE A 33 2.57 -3.58 -4.47
C PHE A 33 2.39 -2.24 -3.74
N ILE A 34 1.43 -1.43 -4.17
CA ILE A 34 1.07 -0.19 -3.47
C ILE A 34 0.60 -0.52 -2.06
N TRP A 35 -0.24 -1.55 -1.92
CA TRP A 35 -0.70 -2.03 -0.63
C TRP A 35 0.47 -2.48 0.25
N MET A 36 1.38 -3.28 -0.30
CA MET A 36 2.57 -3.76 0.41
C MET A 36 3.44 -2.60 0.91
N VAL A 37 3.70 -1.58 0.09
CA VAL A 37 4.45 -0.37 0.50
C VAL A 37 3.71 0.40 1.58
N ALA A 38 2.39 0.55 1.45
CA ALA A 38 1.57 1.22 2.46
C ALA A 38 1.56 0.47 3.81
N THR A 39 1.65 -0.86 3.77
CA THR A 39 1.71 -1.70 4.98
C THR A 39 3.11 -1.81 5.56
N SER A 40 4.18 -1.78 4.76
CA SER A 40 5.55 -1.94 5.27
C SER A 40 6.02 -0.75 6.10
N ALA A 41 5.45 0.44 5.86
CA ALA A 41 5.70 1.63 6.68
C ALA A 41 4.92 1.64 8.01
N LYS A 42 3.93 0.75 8.20
CA LYS A 42 3.10 0.70 9.41
C LYS A 42 3.70 -0.23 10.45
N VAL A 43 3.90 0.27 11.66
CA VAL A 43 4.32 -0.53 12.83
C VAL A 43 3.17 -1.47 13.24
N ASP A 44 3.45 -2.72 13.64
CA ASP A 44 2.44 -3.76 13.96
C ASP A 44 1.26 -3.26 14.83
N ARG A 45 1.54 -2.37 15.80
CA ARG A 45 0.51 -1.76 16.67
C ARG A 45 -0.55 -0.91 15.93
N GLU A 46 -0.22 -0.39 14.75
CA GLU A 46 -1.10 0.44 13.91
C GLU A 46 -1.96 -0.41 12.97
N MET A 47 -1.59 -1.67 12.73
CA MET A 47 -2.41 -2.61 11.94
C MET A 47 -3.58 -3.20 12.74
N PHE A 48 -3.46 -3.24 14.08
CA PHE A 48 -4.48 -3.74 15.00
C PHE A 48 -5.27 -2.64 15.73
N SER A 49 -4.99 -1.37 15.45
CA SER A 49 -5.79 -0.25 15.97
C SER A 49 -6.93 0.07 15.01
N ASP A 50 -8.13 0.31 15.53
CA ASP A 50 -9.37 0.60 14.76
C ASP A 50 -9.29 1.81 13.80
N GLU A 51 -8.22 2.61 13.87
CA GLU A 51 -8.02 3.76 12.99
C GLU A 51 -7.27 3.39 11.71
N ARG A 52 -8.01 3.35 10.60
CA ARG A 52 -7.48 3.20 9.23
C ARG A 52 -6.78 4.48 8.75
N ALA A 53 -5.66 4.85 9.38
CA ALA A 53 -4.84 5.94 8.88
C ALA A 53 -4.10 5.51 7.59
N VAL A 54 -4.13 6.36 6.56
CA VAL A 54 -3.42 6.13 5.28
C VAL A 54 -1.90 6.29 5.45
N LEU A 55 -1.47 7.15 6.38
CA LEU A 55 -0.07 7.42 6.70
C LEU A 55 0.29 6.89 8.09
N PRO A 56 1.54 6.42 8.31
CA PRO A 56 2.00 5.97 9.61
C PRO A 56 2.07 7.14 10.59
N ARG A 57 1.78 6.90 11.87
CA ARG A 57 1.95 7.95 12.89
C ARG A 57 3.42 8.13 13.22
N ALA A 58 3.80 9.37 13.53
CA ALA A 58 5.14 9.67 14.00
C ALA A 58 5.47 8.84 15.27
N PRO A 59 6.66 8.24 15.36
CA PRO A 59 7.01 7.43 16.51
C PRO A 59 7.14 8.31 17.77
N HIS A 60 6.45 7.93 18.85
CA HIS A 60 6.70 8.52 20.15
C HIS A 60 8.02 7.99 20.73
N PRO A 61 9.00 8.85 21.04
CA PRO A 61 10.25 8.40 21.67
C PRO A 61 9.93 7.82 23.05
N ARG A 62 10.28 6.56 23.27
CA ARG A 62 10.13 5.87 24.56
C ARG A 62 11.50 5.45 25.07
N MET A 63 11.74 5.63 26.37
CA MET A 63 13.01 5.27 27.02
C MET A 63 13.26 3.75 27.08
N ALA A 64 12.22 2.93 26.91
CA ALA A 64 12.34 1.48 26.82
C ALA A 64 11.78 1.01 25.47
N SER A 65 12.51 0.12 24.80
CA SER A 65 12.06 -0.48 23.55
C SER A 65 10.76 -1.27 23.80
N PRO A 66 9.67 -0.97 23.08
CA PRO A 66 8.39 -1.65 23.25
C PRO A 66 8.42 -3.12 22.79
N TYR A 67 9.53 -3.57 22.19
CA TYR A 67 9.75 -4.94 21.75
C TYR A 67 10.50 -5.80 22.77
N ILE A 68 10.95 -5.21 23.89
CA ILE A 68 11.55 -5.94 25.01
C ILE A 68 10.41 -6.35 25.93
N ASP A 69 9.97 -7.60 25.84
CA ASP A 69 9.09 -8.18 26.85
C ASP A 69 9.90 -8.48 28.12
N ARG A 70 9.70 -7.68 29.17
CA ARG A 70 10.33 -7.85 30.48
C ARG A 70 10.02 -9.19 31.14
N ARG A 71 8.95 -9.88 30.71
CA ARG A 71 8.61 -11.23 31.24
C ARG A 71 9.38 -12.33 30.52
N ALA A 72 9.67 -12.14 29.23
CA ALA A 72 10.42 -13.11 28.43
C ALA A 72 11.94 -12.97 28.61
N PHE A 73 12.42 -11.76 28.86
CA PHE A 73 13.85 -11.47 29.06
C PHE A 73 14.04 -10.80 30.43
N HIS A 74 14.38 -11.60 31.44
CA HIS A 74 14.96 -11.05 32.66
C HIS A 74 16.28 -10.36 32.28
N ALA A 75 16.43 -9.09 32.69
CA ALA A 75 17.69 -8.38 32.53
C ALA A 75 18.77 -9.22 33.21
N ALA A 76 19.80 -9.62 32.46
CA ALA A 76 20.94 -10.31 33.04
C ALA A 76 21.55 -9.38 34.10
N GLU A 77 21.48 -9.79 35.36
CA GLU A 77 22.18 -9.11 36.44
C GLU A 77 23.67 -9.21 36.13
N LEU A 78 24.29 -8.07 35.85
CA LEU A 78 25.74 -7.97 35.69
C LEU A 78 26.35 -8.24 37.07
N PRO A 79 27.24 -9.24 37.22
CA PRO A 79 27.92 -9.47 38.49
C PRO A 79 28.80 -8.26 38.80
N GLY A 80 28.58 -7.66 39.96
CA GLY A 80 29.40 -6.59 40.53
C GLY A 80 30.66 -7.10 41.22
#